data_AF-A0A534YY69-F1
#
_entry.id   AF-A0A534YY69-F1
#
_cell.length_a   1.000
_cell.length_b   1.000
_cell.length_c   1.000
_cell.angle_alpha   90.00
_cell.angle_beta   90.00
_cell.angle_gamma   90.00
#
_symmetry.space_group_name_H-M   'P 1'
#
loop_
_entity.id
_entity.type
_entity.pdbx_description
1 polymer ?
#
loop_
_entity_poly.entity_id
_entity_poly.type
_entity_poly.pdbx_seq_one_letter_code
_entity_poly.pdbx_strand_id
1 'polypeptide(L)'
;MRRTGIVVLASLAAVGLMPIGRSSAAGSHTSAPFSGVKANTGTVTQSQEGGENVLTLSDDFKVPDTPDPHWQVVDSKGKTYLLQRLPVKGDKVNRRIIVPAYVPDAAKVQIWCAFAETLLGEAEFASPVK
;
A
#
# COMPACT_ATOMS: atom_id res chain seq x y z
N MET A 1 15.30 2.21 -77.93
CA MET A 1 13.94 2.12 -77.38
C MET A 1 13.98 1.25 -76.12
N ARG A 2 13.44 1.77 -75.01
CA ARG A 2 13.48 1.19 -73.66
C ARG A 2 12.85 -0.20 -73.59
N ARG A 3 13.39 -1.10 -72.76
CA ARG A 3 12.58 -2.02 -71.94
C ARG A 3 13.38 -2.56 -70.76
N THR A 4 12.97 -2.04 -69.60
CA THR A 4 13.30 -2.30 -68.22
C THR A 4 12.97 -3.74 -67.80
N GLY A 5 13.79 -4.36 -66.95
CA GLY A 5 13.55 -5.71 -66.42
C GLY A 5 14.05 -5.89 -64.98
N ILE A 6 13.22 -5.43 -64.04
CA ILE A 6 12.99 -5.93 -62.67
C ILE A 6 14.22 -6.11 -61.75
N VAL A 7 14.42 -5.12 -60.88
CA VAL A 7 15.16 -5.25 -59.61
C VAL A 7 14.27 -6.01 -58.63
N VAL A 8 14.71 -7.17 -58.16
CA VAL A 8 14.06 -7.90 -57.06
C VAL A 8 14.46 -7.23 -55.75
N LEU A 9 13.57 -6.42 -55.18
CA LEU A 9 13.71 -5.96 -53.80
C LEU A 9 13.38 -7.11 -52.85
N ALA A 10 14.39 -7.59 -52.13
CA ALA A 10 14.22 -8.49 -51.00
C ALA A 10 13.74 -7.68 -49.78
N SER A 11 12.47 -7.82 -49.42
CA SER A 11 11.89 -7.24 -48.21
C SER A 11 12.24 -8.11 -46.99
N LEU A 12 13.27 -7.75 -46.23
CA LEU A 12 13.45 -8.28 -44.87
C LEU A 12 12.47 -7.58 -43.92
N ALA A 13 11.34 -8.24 -43.61
CA ALA A 13 10.49 -7.85 -42.50
C ALA A 13 11.10 -8.41 -41.20
N ALA A 14 11.90 -7.59 -40.49
CA ALA A 14 12.32 -7.89 -39.13
C ALA A 14 11.11 -7.72 -38.19
N VAL A 15 10.43 -8.81 -37.87
CA VAL A 15 9.41 -8.84 -36.81
C VAL A 15 10.15 -8.65 -35.47
N GLY A 16 10.11 -7.41 -34.96
CA GLY A 16 10.59 -7.09 -33.63
C GLY A 16 9.73 -7.81 -32.59
N LEU A 17 10.32 -8.81 -31.94
CA LEU A 17 9.73 -9.48 -30.79
C LEU A 17 9.73 -8.49 -29.62
N MET A 18 8.59 -7.83 -29.37
CA MET A 18 8.45 -7.02 -28.17
C MET A 18 8.45 -7.94 -26.94
N PRO A 19 9.29 -7.70 -25.92
CA PRO A 19 9.15 -8.42 -24.66
C PRO A 19 7.80 -8.04 -24.05
N ILE A 20 6.95 -9.04 -23.85
CA ILE A 20 5.76 -8.90 -23.01
C ILE A 20 6.28 -8.56 -21.62
N GLY A 21 6.13 -7.30 -21.21
CA GLY A 21 6.48 -6.89 -19.86
C GLY A 21 5.72 -7.77 -18.88
N ARG A 22 6.43 -8.47 -18.01
CA ARG A 22 5.81 -9.17 -16.89
C ARG A 22 5.18 -8.11 -16.00
N SER A 23 3.87 -7.94 -16.08
CA SER A 23 3.12 -7.29 -15.01
C SER A 23 3.28 -8.21 -13.79
N SER A 24 4.25 -7.89 -12.93
CA SER A 24 4.22 -8.38 -11.57
C SER A 24 2.89 -7.92 -11.01
N ALA A 25 1.98 -8.85 -10.72
CA ALA A 25 0.93 -8.57 -9.77
C ALA A 25 1.66 -8.14 -8.49
N ALA A 26 1.71 -6.85 -8.21
CA ALA A 26 2.22 -6.37 -6.94
C ALA A 26 1.33 -7.04 -5.88
N GLY A 27 1.89 -8.02 -5.18
CA GLY A 27 1.16 -8.84 -4.23
C GLY A 27 0.55 -7.92 -3.19
N SER A 28 -0.76 -8.02 -2.98
CA SER A 28 -1.37 -7.40 -1.83
C SER A 28 -1.10 -8.27 -0.61
N HIS A 29 -0.79 -7.63 0.51
CA HIS A 29 -0.48 -8.31 1.76
C HIS A 29 -1.46 -7.88 2.83
N THR A 30 -2.10 -8.83 3.50
CA THR A 30 -3.02 -8.55 4.60
C THR A 30 -2.34 -8.88 5.93
N SER A 31 -2.50 -8.01 6.92
CA SER A 31 -2.03 -8.21 8.28
C SER A 31 -2.85 -9.27 9.02
N ALA A 32 -2.36 -9.71 10.17
CA ALA A 32 -3.21 -10.30 11.20
C ALA A 32 -4.28 -9.29 11.64
N PRO A 33 -5.39 -9.75 12.24
CA PRO A 33 -6.39 -8.86 12.84
C PRO A 33 -5.78 -7.94 13.90
N PHE A 34 -6.37 -6.76 14.09
CA PHE A 34 -5.97 -5.87 15.16
C PHE A 34 -6.15 -6.55 16.53
N SER A 35 -5.15 -6.37 17.40
CA SER A 35 -5.15 -6.78 18.79
C SER A 35 -4.89 -5.55 19.67
N GLY A 36 -5.79 -5.28 20.61
CA GLY A 36 -5.70 -4.11 21.48
C GLY A 36 -6.91 -3.95 22.41
N VAL A 37 -6.82 -3.00 23.33
CA VAL A 37 -7.91 -2.69 24.28
C VAL A 37 -9.03 -1.87 23.66
N LYS A 38 -8.74 -1.15 22.57
CA LYS A 38 -9.65 -0.19 21.95
C LYS A 38 -9.78 -0.36 20.43
N ALA A 39 -8.71 -0.78 19.74
CA ALA A 39 -8.73 -1.23 18.35
C ALA A 39 -8.44 -2.73 18.29
N ASN A 40 -9.46 -3.55 17.99
CA ASN A 40 -9.37 -5.01 18.11
C ASN A 40 -10.24 -5.76 17.08
N THR A 41 -10.54 -5.12 15.95
CA THR A 41 -11.35 -5.66 14.86
C THR A 41 -10.74 -5.27 13.53
N GLY A 42 -11.02 -6.03 12.48
CA GLY A 42 -10.49 -5.79 11.15
C GLY A 42 -8.98 -6.03 11.01
N THR A 43 -8.49 -5.77 9.80
CA THR A 43 -7.11 -5.96 9.35
C THR A 43 -6.65 -4.73 8.57
N VAL A 44 -5.36 -4.70 8.22
CA VAL A 44 -4.81 -3.79 7.22
C VAL A 44 -4.41 -4.58 5.99
N THR A 45 -4.80 -4.08 4.84
CA THR A 45 -4.30 -4.56 3.54
C THR A 45 -3.32 -3.54 2.98
N GLN A 46 -2.12 -4.01 2.65
CA GLN A 46 -1.13 -3.28 1.89
C GLN A 46 -1.26 -3.60 0.40
N SER A 47 -1.16 -2.58 -0.44
CA SER A 47 -1.16 -2.68 -1.90
C SER A 47 -0.17 -1.67 -2.49
N GLN A 48 0.26 -1.91 -3.73
CA GLN A 48 0.92 -0.89 -4.53
C GLN A 48 -0.05 -0.32 -5.57
N GLU A 49 -0.23 0.99 -5.54
CA GLU A 49 -1.09 1.71 -6.47
C GLU A 49 -0.31 2.88 -7.05
N GLY A 50 -0.14 2.93 -8.37
CA GLY A 50 0.62 4.01 -9.02
C GLY A 50 2.09 4.11 -8.59
N GLY A 51 2.67 3.03 -8.04
CA GLY A 51 4.02 3.02 -7.46
C GLY A 51 4.09 3.57 -6.03
N GLU A 52 2.95 3.86 -5.41
CA GLU A 52 2.85 4.25 -4.01
C GLU A 52 2.45 3.06 -3.14
N ASN A 53 3.03 3.00 -1.95
CA ASN A 53 2.64 2.05 -0.91
C ASN A 53 1.36 2.53 -0.22
N VAL A 54 0.30 1.73 -0.29
CA VAL A 54 -1.02 2.08 0.25
C VAL A 54 -1.42 1.11 1.35
N LEU A 55 -1.92 1.62 2.47
CA LEU A 55 -2.50 0.85 3.56
C LEU A 55 -4.00 1.13 3.65
N THR A 56 -4.82 0.08 3.73
CA THR A 56 -6.29 0.17 3.80
C THR A 56 -6.83 -0.68 4.94
N LEU A 57 -7.67 -0.09 5.81
CA LEU A 57 -8.42 -0.81 6.84
C LEU A 57 -9.57 -1.60 6.22
N SER A 58 -9.72 -2.87 6.59
CA SER A 58 -10.86 -3.70 6.20
C SER A 58 -12.17 -3.13 6.72
N ASP A 59 -13.30 -3.33 6.05
CA ASP A 59 -14.60 -2.70 6.37
C ASP A 59 -15.13 -2.98 7.78
N ASP A 60 -14.76 -4.11 8.37
CA ASP A 60 -15.14 -4.51 9.73
C ASP A 60 -14.33 -3.82 10.84
N PHE A 61 -13.28 -3.06 10.50
CA PHE A 61 -12.53 -2.26 11.48
C PHE A 61 -13.42 -1.19 12.13
N LYS A 62 -13.51 -1.24 13.46
CA LYS A 62 -14.20 -0.26 14.30
C LYS A 62 -13.23 0.83 14.78
N VAL A 63 -13.56 2.08 14.47
CA VAL A 63 -12.77 3.23 14.93
C VAL A 63 -12.91 3.37 16.45
N PRO A 64 -11.79 3.44 17.21
CA PRO A 64 -11.84 3.67 18.64
C PRO A 64 -12.50 5.01 18.99
N ASP A 65 -13.44 5.00 19.92
CA ASP A 65 -14.00 6.21 20.53
C ASP A 65 -12.96 6.84 21.47
N THR A 66 -12.08 7.65 20.89
CA THR A 66 -10.97 8.35 21.55
C THR A 66 -10.79 9.73 20.91
N PRO A 67 -10.25 10.72 21.65
CA PRO A 67 -10.21 12.09 21.17
C PRO A 67 -9.30 12.29 19.95
N ASP A 68 -8.18 11.55 19.86
CA ASP A 68 -7.22 11.77 18.78
C ASP A 68 -6.53 10.48 18.27
N PRO A 69 -7.27 9.55 17.65
CA PRO A 69 -6.71 8.32 17.11
C PRO A 69 -6.06 8.56 15.73
N HIS A 70 -4.84 8.05 15.56
CA HIS A 70 -4.01 8.20 14.38
C HIS A 70 -3.55 6.85 13.85
N TRP A 71 -3.29 6.84 12.55
CA TRP A 71 -2.45 5.83 11.94
C TRP A 71 -1.02 5.97 12.47
N GLN A 72 -0.42 4.86 12.84
CA GLN A 72 1.00 4.79 13.13
C GLN A 72 1.58 3.56 12.44
N VAL A 73 2.69 3.73 11.74
CA VAL A 73 3.42 2.62 11.12
C VAL A 73 4.65 2.32 11.97
N VAL A 74 4.94 1.03 12.16
CA VAL A 74 6.19 0.56 12.76
C VAL A 74 6.99 -0.16 11.69
N ASP A 75 8.21 0.30 11.42
CA ASP A 75 9.09 -0.37 10.46
C ASP A 75 9.75 -1.62 11.05
N SER A 76 10.46 -2.37 10.21
CA SER A 76 11.14 -3.61 10.59
C SER A 76 12.26 -3.41 11.61
N LYS A 77 12.66 -2.16 11.89
CA LYS A 77 13.65 -1.79 12.90
C LYS A 77 13.00 -1.29 14.18
N GLY A 78 11.66 -1.32 14.26
CA GLY A 78 10.91 -0.85 15.42
C GLY A 78 10.75 0.66 15.50
N LYS A 79 11.14 1.42 14.46
CA LYS A 79 10.92 2.87 14.45
C LYS A 79 9.47 3.15 14.09
N THR A 80 8.87 4.05 14.85
CA THR A 80 7.47 4.44 14.69
C THR A 80 7.33 5.73 13.89
N TYR A 81 6.26 5.80 13.10
CA TYR A 81 5.93 6.95 12.27
C TYR A 81 4.47 7.29 12.53
N LEU A 82 4.21 8.40 13.22
CA LEU A 82 2.86 8.91 13.42
C LEU A 82 2.38 9.56 12.12
N LEU A 83 1.26 9.07 11.60
CA LEU A 83 0.70 9.50 10.32
C LEU A 83 -0.66 10.18 10.54
N GLN A 84 -1.55 10.11 9.55
CA GLN A 84 -2.80 10.85 9.53
C GLN A 84 -3.76 10.40 10.65
N ARG A 85 -4.56 11.34 11.14
CA ARG A 85 -5.68 11.05 12.04
C ARG A 85 -6.72 10.16 11.35
N LEU A 86 -7.37 9.26 12.09
CA LEU A 86 -8.43 8.39 11.58
C LEU A 86 -9.71 9.21 11.31
N PRO A 87 -10.34 9.87 12.30
CA PRO A 87 -11.42 10.82 12.03
C PRO A 87 -10.94 11.98 11.16
N VAL A 88 -11.74 12.30 10.14
CA VAL A 88 -11.62 13.54 9.37
C VAL A 88 -12.89 14.37 9.55
N LYS A 89 -12.99 15.54 8.93
CA LYS A 89 -14.12 16.47 9.13
C LYS A 89 -15.48 15.77 8.94
N GLY A 90 -16.35 15.91 9.94
CA GLY A 90 -17.65 15.22 10.00
C GLY A 90 -17.53 13.78 10.51
N ASP A 91 -18.43 12.90 10.10
CA ASP A 91 -18.45 11.48 10.51
C ASP A 91 -17.60 10.58 9.59
N LYS A 92 -16.64 11.17 8.87
CA LYS A 92 -15.81 10.46 7.89
C LYS A 92 -14.56 9.91 8.54
N VAL A 93 -14.13 8.74 8.08
CA VAL A 93 -12.94 8.04 8.56
C VAL A 93 -11.95 7.88 7.42
N ASN A 94 -10.71 8.27 7.66
CA ASN A 94 -9.58 8.01 6.78
C ASN A 94 -9.16 6.54 6.88
N ARG A 95 -9.84 5.66 6.14
CA ARG A 95 -9.57 4.22 6.13
C ARG A 95 -8.41 3.82 5.24
N ARG A 96 -7.85 4.75 4.47
CA ARG A 96 -6.81 4.48 3.49
C ARG A 96 -5.76 5.58 3.53
N ILE A 97 -4.49 5.20 3.61
CA ILE A 97 -3.37 6.14 3.58
C ILE A 97 -2.34 5.71 2.55
N ILE A 98 -1.69 6.71 1.94
CA ILE A 98 -0.43 6.50 1.23
C ILE A 98 0.68 6.60 2.29
N VAL A 99 1.51 5.58 2.37
CA VAL A 99 2.67 5.56 3.25
C VAL A 99 3.72 6.50 2.68
N PRO A 100 4.20 7.50 3.45
CA PRO A 100 5.21 8.41 2.96
C PRO A 100 6.51 7.70 2.58
N ALA A 101 7.17 8.15 1.52
CA ALA A 101 8.40 7.52 1.01
C ALA A 101 9.59 7.47 2.00
N TYR A 102 9.55 8.27 3.07
CA TYR A 102 10.56 8.22 4.14
C TYR A 102 10.38 7.04 5.10
N VAL A 103 9.22 6.37 5.07
CA VAL A 103 8.95 5.16 5.84
C VAL A 103 9.47 3.98 5.02
N PRO A 104 10.50 3.26 5.49
CA PRO A 104 11.18 2.27 4.67
C PRO A 104 10.30 1.05 4.40
N ASP A 105 9.54 0.56 5.39
CA ASP A 105 8.59 -0.57 5.33
C ASP A 105 7.56 -0.41 6.45
N ALA A 106 6.52 -1.24 6.40
CA ALA A 106 5.64 -1.51 7.54
C ALA A 106 5.80 -2.97 7.98
N ALA A 107 6.29 -3.19 9.20
CA ALA A 107 6.18 -4.49 9.89
C ALA A 107 4.86 -4.59 10.65
N LYS A 108 4.39 -3.49 11.22
CA LYS A 108 3.11 -3.38 11.91
C LYS A 108 2.41 -2.07 11.59
N VAL A 109 1.09 -2.09 11.73
CA VAL A 109 0.26 -0.87 11.83
C VAL A 109 -0.33 -0.80 13.22
N GLN A 110 -0.28 0.39 13.80
CA GLN A 110 -0.81 0.72 15.10
C GLN A 110 -1.88 1.79 14.96
N ILE A 111 -2.87 1.74 15.85
CA ILE A 111 -3.76 2.86 16.10
C ILE A 111 -3.30 3.53 17.38
N TRP A 112 -2.79 4.75 17.27
CA TRP A 112 -2.20 5.51 18.36
C TRP A 112 -3.10 6.67 18.76
N CYS A 113 -3.38 6.84 20.04
CA CYS A 113 -4.02 8.06 20.53
C CYS A 113 -2.95 9.12 20.78
N ALA A 114 -2.89 10.17 19.96
CA ALA A 114 -1.91 11.25 20.13
C ALA A 114 -2.21 12.13 21.36
N PHE A 115 -3.48 12.29 21.73
CA PHE A 115 -3.87 13.04 22.94
C PHE A 115 -3.48 12.34 24.24
N ALA A 116 -3.69 11.02 24.32
CA ALA A 116 -3.42 10.23 25.53
C ALA A 116 -2.06 9.52 25.49
N GLU A 117 -1.29 9.73 24.40
CA GLU A 117 -0.01 9.08 24.14
C GLU A 117 -0.03 7.57 24.42
N THR A 118 -1.00 6.86 23.84
CA THR A 118 -1.20 5.44 24.14
C THR A 118 -1.59 4.60 22.91
N LEU A 119 -1.15 3.35 22.91
CA LEU A 119 -1.45 2.36 21.88
C LEU A 119 -2.87 1.81 22.10
N LEU A 120 -3.73 1.97 21.10
CA LEU A 120 -5.12 1.51 21.13
C LEU A 120 -5.26 0.08 20.60
N GLY A 121 -4.38 -0.31 19.68
CA GLY A 121 -4.24 -1.66 19.15
C GLY A 121 -3.28 -1.72 17.96
N GLU A 122 -2.85 -2.93 17.61
CA GLU A 122 -1.87 -3.16 16.55
C GLU A 122 -2.20 -4.38 15.69
N ALA A 123 -1.77 -4.33 14.43
CA ALA A 123 -1.92 -5.38 13.44
C ALA A 123 -0.57 -5.63 12.76
N GLU A 124 -0.10 -6.88 12.79
CA GLU A 124 1.21 -7.27 12.27
C GLU A 124 1.10 -7.91 10.88
N PHE A 125 2.06 -7.63 10.00
CA PHE A 125 2.20 -8.39 8.75
C PHE A 125 3.06 -9.63 8.98
N ALA A 126 2.82 -10.69 8.21
CA ALA A 126 3.63 -11.91 8.27
C ALA A 126 5.11 -11.66 7.93
N SER A 127 5.38 -10.61 7.14
CA SER A 127 6.70 -10.06 6.84
C SER A 127 6.57 -8.56 6.54
N PRO A 128 7.62 -7.74 6.73
CA PRO A 128 7.55 -6.31 6.38
C PRO A 128 7.14 -6.05 4.93
N VAL A 129 6.29 -5.04 4.71
CA VAL A 129 5.67 -4.72 3.40
C VAL A 129 6.05 -3.32 2.89
N LYS A 130 6.04 -3.13 1.56
CA LYS A 130 6.41 -1.89 0.84
C LYS A 130 5.59 -1.71 -0.43
#